data_AF-A0A955WNU4-F1
#
_entry.id   AF-A0A955WNU4-F1
#
_cell.length_a   1.000
_cell.length_b   1.000
_cell.length_c   1.000
_cell.angle_alpha   90.00
_cell.angle_beta   90.00
_cell.angle_gamma   90.00
#
_symmetry.space_group_name_H-M   'P 1'
#
loop_
_entity.id
_entity.type
_entity.pdbx_description
1 polymer ?
#
loop_
_entity_poly.entity_id
_entity_poly.type
_entity_poly.pdbx_seq_one_letter_code
_entity_poly.pdbx_strand_id
1 'polypeptide(L)'
;MKNLILILCVLGVAGPAAADMNWGGFRDDGCVDPSTRPGLRQYAARLWDIPAGTTWEAACAKAGATLGGYVFPHPAVCVNALQFMKQQPCLDVSNGLQECHKMATGAAILSQALVDWPYGKTIRHATRPALLGHVPASKRNAWKAEINARIAQRGAFQVKEGNGGSSMWGIFLVADDRCLPPDYARKGGPGASWMSAVVECQNHGQRLCLREELCTGGKPDMGTLPGDVWVAVGDGAEEWLSLGQKWPDRMCRTHTEVIGKTPDWSTVGPETVTGQPTAWRCCDCSSGCNVRP
;
A
#
# COMPACT_ATOMS: atom_id res chain seq x y z
N MET A 1 -18.44 78.68 17.50
CA MET A 1 -17.54 77.51 17.52
C MET A 1 -18.39 76.28 17.23
N LYS A 2 -18.46 75.85 15.96
CA LYS A 2 -19.19 74.63 15.54
C LYS A 2 -18.12 73.57 15.23
N ASN A 3 -18.03 72.56 16.10
CA ASN A 3 -17.07 71.47 15.98
C ASN A 3 -17.52 70.52 14.86
N LEU A 4 -16.72 70.47 13.80
CA LEU A 4 -16.86 69.54 12.69
C LEU A 4 -16.16 68.24 13.07
N ILE A 5 -16.93 67.22 13.46
CA ILE A 5 -16.43 65.87 13.73
C ILE A 5 -16.30 65.16 12.38
N LEU A 6 -15.06 64.97 11.91
CA LEU A 6 -14.72 64.22 10.71
C LEU A 6 -14.80 62.72 11.05
N ILE A 7 -15.89 62.06 10.65
CA ILE A 7 -16.04 60.60 10.78
C ILE A 7 -15.23 59.95 9.66
N LEU A 8 -14.04 59.46 9.99
CA LEU A 8 -13.25 58.59 9.12
C LEU A 8 -13.99 57.25 9.01
N CYS A 9 -14.71 57.04 7.92
CA CYS A 9 -15.32 55.76 7.59
C CYS A 9 -14.21 54.83 7.05
N VAL A 10 -13.61 54.02 7.92
CA VAL A 10 -12.69 52.94 7.52
C VAL A 10 -13.54 51.86 6.83
N LEU A 11 -13.65 51.93 5.51
CA LEU A 11 -14.19 50.86 4.69
C LEU A 11 -13.22 49.68 4.74
N GLY A 12 -13.44 48.79 5.70
CA GLY A 12 -12.77 47.49 5.76
C GLY A 12 -13.19 46.66 4.55
N VAL A 13 -12.34 46.60 3.53
CA VAL A 13 -12.48 45.65 2.43
C VAL A 13 -12.28 44.25 3.03
N ALA A 14 -13.38 43.54 3.27
CA ALA A 14 -13.34 42.12 3.57
C ALA A 14 -12.73 41.42 2.34
N GLY A 15 -11.45 41.05 2.44
CA GLY A 15 -10.82 40.20 1.44
C GLY A 15 -11.58 38.88 1.36
N PRO A 16 -11.64 38.25 0.17
CA PRO A 16 -12.25 36.93 0.04
C PRO A 16 -11.55 35.97 1.02
N ALA A 17 -12.33 35.27 1.84
CA ALA A 17 -11.81 34.19 2.66
C ALA A 17 -11.09 33.20 1.74
N ALA A 18 -9.80 32.99 1.97
CA ALA A 18 -9.07 31.94 1.27
C ALA A 18 -9.77 30.62 1.61
N ALA A 19 -10.24 29.90 0.59
CA ALA A 19 -10.74 28.55 0.81
C ALA A 19 -9.61 27.72 1.41
N ASP A 20 -9.89 27.05 2.52
CA ASP A 20 -8.91 26.17 3.16
C ASP A 20 -8.69 24.94 2.29
N MET A 21 -7.42 24.53 2.13
CA MET A 21 -7.06 23.34 1.37
C MET A 21 -7.79 22.11 1.92
N ASN A 22 -8.43 21.35 1.05
CA ASN A 22 -9.17 20.16 1.44
C ASN A 22 -8.90 18.98 0.51
N TRP A 23 -8.82 17.79 1.10
CA TRP A 23 -8.83 16.55 0.33
C TRP A 23 -10.21 16.31 -0.26
N GLY A 24 -10.25 15.94 -1.53
CA GLY A 24 -11.43 15.35 -2.15
C GLY A 24 -11.68 13.93 -1.62
N GLY A 25 -12.60 13.20 -2.28
CA GLY A 25 -12.86 11.81 -1.93
C GLY A 25 -11.60 10.94 -2.04
N PHE A 26 -11.34 10.15 -1.00
CA PHE A 26 -10.28 9.15 -1.00
C PHE A 26 -10.71 7.95 -1.83
N ARG A 27 -9.87 7.61 -2.81
CA ARG A 27 -9.96 6.36 -3.56
C ARG A 27 -9.10 5.32 -2.88
N ASP A 28 -9.65 4.14 -2.66
CA ASP A 28 -8.92 2.95 -2.25
C ASP A 28 -8.29 2.31 -3.49
N ASP A 29 -6.96 2.42 -3.62
CA ASP A 29 -6.20 1.81 -4.72
C ASP A 29 -5.84 0.34 -4.43
N GLY A 30 -6.29 -0.20 -3.29
CA GLY A 30 -6.06 -1.58 -2.88
C GLY A 30 -4.66 -1.82 -2.30
N CYS A 31 -4.26 -3.08 -2.25
CA CYS A 31 -2.98 -3.49 -1.72
C CYS A 31 -1.83 -3.07 -2.64
N VAL A 32 -0.78 -2.51 -2.06
CA VAL A 32 0.49 -2.26 -2.76
C VAL A 32 1.13 -3.62 -3.06
N ASP A 33 1.89 -3.71 -4.16
CA ASP A 33 2.60 -4.93 -4.55
C ASP A 33 3.37 -5.52 -3.34
N PRO A 34 2.95 -6.70 -2.85
CA PRO A 34 3.47 -7.25 -1.62
C PRO A 34 4.92 -7.72 -1.74
N SER A 35 5.47 -7.86 -2.95
CA SER A 35 6.89 -8.14 -3.16
C SER A 35 7.78 -6.94 -2.84
N THR A 36 7.24 -5.72 -2.92
CA THR A 36 7.98 -4.47 -2.68
C THR A 36 7.63 -3.85 -1.34
N ARG A 37 6.36 -3.90 -0.95
CA ARG A 37 5.83 -3.25 0.26
C ARG A 37 4.68 -4.10 0.84
N PRO A 38 4.99 -5.28 1.43
CA PRO A 38 3.98 -6.17 1.99
C PRO A 38 3.20 -5.49 3.12
N GLY A 39 1.90 -5.75 3.19
CA GLY A 39 1.05 -5.28 4.28
C GLY A 39 0.68 -3.80 4.20
N LEU A 40 0.88 -3.15 3.05
CA LEU A 40 0.43 -1.77 2.83
C LEU A 40 -0.76 -1.73 1.88
N ARG A 41 -1.81 -1.02 2.28
CA ARG A 41 -2.92 -0.58 1.42
C ARG A 41 -2.70 0.87 1.02
N GLN A 42 -2.95 1.18 -0.25
CA GLN A 42 -2.81 2.51 -0.80
C GLN A 42 -4.15 3.22 -0.91
N TYR A 43 -4.19 4.47 -0.46
CA TYR A 43 -5.29 5.40 -0.72
C TYR A 43 -4.77 6.64 -1.45
N ALA A 44 -5.57 7.19 -2.35
CA ALA A 44 -5.23 8.39 -3.10
C ALA A 44 -6.38 9.39 -3.08
N ALA A 45 -6.07 10.67 -2.84
CA ALA A 45 -7.06 11.76 -2.93
C ALA A 45 -6.47 12.96 -3.67
N ARG A 46 -7.34 13.76 -4.29
CA ARG A 46 -6.96 15.04 -4.89
C ARG A 46 -7.02 16.15 -3.85
N LEU A 47 -5.97 16.94 -3.71
CA LEU A 47 -5.97 18.16 -2.91
C LEU A 47 -6.53 19.31 -3.75
N TRP A 48 -7.56 19.95 -3.22
CA TRP A 48 -8.23 21.10 -3.83
C TRP A 48 -7.84 22.40 -3.13
N ASP A 49 -8.19 23.51 -3.78
CA ASP A 49 -8.11 24.86 -3.21
C ASP A 49 -6.73 25.26 -2.68
N ILE A 50 -5.67 24.89 -3.42
CA ILE A 50 -4.29 25.29 -3.11
C ILE A 50 -4.17 26.82 -3.25
N PRO A 51 -3.77 27.56 -2.19
CA PRO A 51 -3.67 29.01 -2.24
C PRO A 51 -2.71 29.50 -3.33
N ALA A 52 -3.11 30.57 -4.03
CA ALA A 52 -2.25 31.21 -5.02
C ALA A 52 -0.90 31.61 -4.39
N GLY A 53 0.19 31.37 -5.11
CA GLY A 53 1.56 31.58 -4.62
C GLY A 53 2.14 30.44 -3.78
N THR A 54 1.34 29.43 -3.42
CA THR A 54 1.84 28.19 -2.79
C THR A 54 2.13 27.16 -3.87
N THR A 55 3.32 26.53 -3.82
CA THR A 55 3.61 25.41 -4.72
C THR A 55 2.82 24.18 -4.28
N TRP A 56 2.46 23.33 -5.23
CA TRP A 56 1.67 22.13 -4.93
C TRP A 56 2.44 21.20 -3.97
N GLU A 57 3.76 21.10 -4.10
CA GLU A 57 4.62 20.31 -3.23
C GLU A 57 4.50 20.77 -1.77
N ALA A 58 4.59 22.10 -1.55
CA ALA A 58 4.51 22.70 -0.22
C ALA A 58 3.11 22.56 0.40
N ALA A 59 2.06 22.63 -0.43
CA ALA A 59 0.69 22.40 -0.01
C ALA A 59 0.46 20.95 0.44
N CYS A 60 0.85 19.98 -0.38
CA CYS A 60 0.67 18.56 -0.07
C CYS A 60 1.50 18.07 1.11
N ALA A 61 2.73 18.55 1.26
CA ALA A 61 3.57 18.21 2.42
C ALA A 61 2.96 18.65 3.77
N LYS A 62 2.00 19.58 3.76
CA LYS A 62 1.30 20.08 4.97
C LYS A 62 -0.12 19.53 5.12
N ALA A 63 -0.66 18.89 4.08
CA ALA A 63 -2.05 18.47 4.04
C ALA A 63 -2.21 17.08 4.69
N GLY A 64 -2.36 17.06 6.01
CA GLY A 64 -2.68 15.82 6.74
C GLY A 64 -4.05 15.25 6.37
N ALA A 65 -4.28 13.97 6.71
CA ALA A 65 -5.55 13.29 6.48
C ALA A 65 -5.83 12.27 7.60
N THR A 66 -7.10 11.93 7.82
CA THR A 66 -7.47 10.80 8.67
C THR A 66 -8.13 9.71 7.84
N LEU A 67 -7.58 8.50 7.85
CA LEU A 67 -8.03 7.36 7.05
C LEU A 67 -8.22 6.15 7.95
N GLY A 68 -9.43 5.60 8.01
CA GLY A 68 -9.72 4.40 8.81
C GLY A 68 -9.34 4.52 10.29
N GLY A 69 -9.40 5.74 10.86
CA GLY A 69 -8.98 6.01 12.25
C GLY A 69 -7.49 6.37 12.42
N TYR A 70 -6.68 6.26 11.38
CA TYR A 70 -5.27 6.65 11.40
C TYR A 70 -5.09 8.10 10.97
N VAL A 71 -4.36 8.88 11.76
CA VAL A 71 -4.02 10.27 11.45
C VAL A 71 -2.67 10.31 10.75
N PHE A 72 -2.67 10.79 9.52
CA PHE A 72 -1.48 11.06 8.72
C PHE A 72 -1.17 12.56 8.79
N PRO A 73 -0.02 12.98 9.32
CA PRO A 73 0.35 14.40 9.34
C PRO A 73 0.61 14.94 7.92
N HIS A 74 0.97 14.06 6.98
CA HIS A 74 1.15 14.33 5.57
C HIS A 74 1.02 13.03 4.76
N PRO A 75 0.77 13.09 3.44
CA PRO A 75 0.82 11.92 2.57
C PRO A 75 2.23 11.32 2.50
N ALA A 76 2.30 10.04 2.14
CA ALA A 76 3.56 9.34 1.90
C ALA A 76 4.23 9.81 0.59
N VAL A 77 3.42 10.12 -0.43
CA VAL A 77 3.91 10.62 -1.73
C VAL A 77 2.98 11.71 -2.27
N CYS A 78 3.56 12.76 -2.81
CA CYS A 78 2.88 13.85 -3.50
C CYS A 78 3.09 13.69 -5.02
N VAL A 79 2.02 13.57 -5.80
CA VAL A 79 2.11 13.34 -7.25
C VAL A 79 1.30 14.38 -8.03
N ASN A 80 1.93 14.97 -9.04
CA ASN A 80 1.22 15.83 -9.98
C ASN A 80 0.29 14.98 -10.87
N ALA A 81 -0.98 15.37 -11.02
CA ALA A 81 -1.99 14.65 -11.80
C ALA A 81 -1.54 14.33 -13.24
N LEU A 82 -0.73 15.20 -13.85
CA LEU A 82 -0.19 14.98 -15.21
C LEU A 82 0.88 13.90 -15.26
N GLN A 83 1.59 13.63 -14.16
CA GLN A 83 2.54 12.52 -14.04
C GLN A 83 1.84 11.22 -13.62
N PHE A 84 0.86 11.29 -12.72
CA PHE A 84 0.14 10.11 -12.24
C PHE A 84 -0.59 9.37 -13.38
N MET A 85 -1.22 10.10 -14.32
CA MET A 85 -1.85 9.49 -15.50
C MET A 85 -0.86 8.90 -16.50
N LYS A 86 0.41 9.32 -16.49
CA LYS A 86 1.47 8.76 -17.34
C LYS A 86 2.12 7.51 -16.75
N GLN A 87 1.98 7.30 -15.43
CA GLN A 87 2.61 6.20 -14.70
C GLN A 87 1.69 4.99 -14.49
N GLN A 88 0.42 5.05 -14.90
CA GLN A 88 -0.38 3.82 -15.06
C GLN A 88 0.12 3.09 -16.33
N PRO A 89 0.67 1.87 -16.22
CA PRO A 89 1.42 1.27 -17.31
C PRO A 89 0.49 0.87 -18.46
N CYS A 90 0.58 1.59 -19.57
CA CYS A 90 0.86 0.92 -20.83
C CYS A 90 2.34 1.14 -21.07
N LEU A 91 3.18 0.24 -20.54
CA LEU A 91 4.61 0.25 -20.82
C LEU A 91 4.80 -0.04 -22.31
N ASP A 92 5.41 0.92 -22.99
CA ASP A 92 5.82 0.87 -24.38
C ASP A 92 6.85 -0.25 -24.56
N VAL A 93 6.45 -1.37 -25.18
CA VAL A 93 7.38 -2.37 -25.72
C VAL A 93 7.37 -2.22 -27.23
N SER A 94 8.43 -1.60 -27.74
CA SER A 94 8.82 -1.67 -29.14
C SER A 94 9.22 -3.12 -29.47
N ASN A 95 8.22 -3.95 -29.80
CA ASN A 95 8.27 -5.03 -30.79
C ASN A 95 6.99 -5.88 -30.70
N GLY A 96 6.11 -5.73 -31.70
CA GLY A 96 5.21 -6.78 -32.17
C GLY A 96 4.18 -7.38 -31.19
N LEU A 97 2.95 -6.85 -31.25
CA LEU A 97 1.64 -7.51 -31.15
C LEU A 97 1.54 -8.92 -30.52
N GLN A 98 0.61 -9.02 -29.55
CA GLN A 98 0.14 -10.20 -28.76
C GLN A 98 1.02 -10.43 -27.51
N GLU A 99 0.64 -10.07 -26.29
CA GLU A 99 -0.60 -10.37 -25.58
C GLU A 99 -0.85 -9.36 -24.43
N CYS A 100 -2.01 -8.71 -24.38
CA CYS A 100 -2.48 -8.00 -23.16
C CYS A 100 -3.47 -8.88 -22.34
N HIS A 101 -3.40 -10.20 -22.46
CA HIS A 101 -4.40 -11.10 -21.87
C HIS A 101 -3.86 -12.18 -20.95
N LYS A 102 -2.55 -12.24 -20.67
CA LYS A 102 -2.01 -13.17 -19.70
C LYS A 102 -0.87 -12.52 -18.91
N MET A 103 -0.77 -12.89 -17.64
CA MET A 103 0.26 -12.51 -16.63
C MET A 103 -0.05 -11.19 -15.89
N ALA A 104 -0.27 -11.13 -14.57
CA ALA A 104 0.15 -12.04 -13.50
C ALA A 104 1.61 -12.48 -13.67
N THR A 105 2.54 -11.52 -13.56
CA THR A 105 3.96 -11.59 -13.13
C THR A 105 4.71 -10.42 -13.76
N GLY A 106 5.23 -9.49 -12.97
CA GLY A 106 5.99 -8.35 -13.52
C GLY A 106 6.49 -7.33 -12.50
N ALA A 107 7.01 -7.79 -11.35
CA ALA A 107 7.55 -7.00 -10.25
C ALA A 107 8.99 -6.45 -10.49
N ALA A 108 9.40 -6.12 -11.72
CA ALA A 108 10.84 -5.91 -11.99
C ALA A 108 11.26 -4.60 -12.70
N ILE A 109 10.36 -3.68 -13.08
CA ILE A 109 10.78 -2.49 -13.86
C ILE A 109 10.56 -1.15 -13.13
N LEU A 110 9.81 -1.12 -12.03
CA LEU A 110 9.71 0.07 -11.17
C LEU A 110 10.78 0.14 -10.07
N SER A 111 11.51 -0.96 -9.84
CA SER A 111 12.57 -1.05 -8.82
C SER A 111 13.85 -0.31 -9.23
N GLN A 112 14.19 -0.20 -10.52
CA GLN A 112 15.44 0.47 -10.91
C GLN A 112 15.31 2.01 -10.98
N ALA A 113 14.11 2.55 -11.22
CA ALA A 113 13.91 4.01 -11.33
C ALA A 113 13.88 4.73 -9.97
N LEU A 114 13.70 4.01 -8.87
CA LEU A 114 13.69 4.56 -7.50
C LEU A 114 15.01 4.35 -6.75
N VAL A 115 15.88 3.45 -7.20
CA VAL A 115 17.20 3.22 -6.59
C VAL A 115 18.24 4.25 -7.09
N ASP A 116 18.07 4.78 -8.30
CA ASP A 116 19.03 5.72 -8.92
C ASP A 116 18.52 7.17 -9.00
N TRP A 117 17.83 7.68 -7.97
CA TRP A 117 17.44 9.10 -7.93
C TRP A 117 18.47 9.96 -7.17
N PRO A 118 19.50 10.54 -7.84
CA PRO A 118 20.26 11.62 -7.25
C PRO A 118 19.43 12.91 -7.33
N TYR A 119 19.40 13.64 -6.22
CA TYR A 119 18.89 15.00 -6.15
C TYR A 119 19.44 15.86 -7.31
N GLY A 120 18.54 16.45 -8.09
CA GLY A 120 18.80 17.61 -8.93
C GLY A 120 19.35 17.36 -10.33
N LYS A 121 18.49 17.01 -11.30
CA LYS A 121 18.62 17.47 -12.70
C LYS A 121 17.25 17.66 -13.36
N THR A 122 17.10 18.80 -14.03
CA THR A 122 15.95 19.21 -14.83
C THR A 122 15.82 18.35 -16.10
N ILE A 123 14.64 17.79 -16.37
CA ILE A 123 14.34 17.12 -17.65
C ILE A 123 14.04 18.19 -18.71
N ARG A 124 14.84 18.25 -19.78
CA ARG A 124 14.50 19.02 -20.99
C ARG A 124 13.52 18.22 -21.86
N HIS A 125 12.48 18.91 -22.31
CA HIS A 125 11.37 18.38 -23.13
C HIS A 125 11.85 17.70 -24.41
N ALA A 126 11.30 16.50 -24.69
CA ALA A 126 11.20 15.97 -26.05
C ALA A 126 9.83 16.37 -26.64
N THR A 127 9.83 16.96 -27.83
CA THR A 127 8.65 17.42 -28.56
C THR A 127 7.98 16.31 -29.39
N ARG A 128 6.77 16.63 -29.88
CA ARG A 128 5.62 15.75 -30.13
C ARG A 128 5.51 14.94 -31.47
N PRO A 129 6.43 14.91 -32.46
CA PRO A 129 6.06 14.34 -33.76
C PRO A 129 6.39 12.85 -34.02
N ALA A 130 6.76 12.02 -33.03
CA ALA A 130 7.23 10.65 -33.30
C ALA A 130 6.19 9.51 -33.13
N LEU A 131 5.02 9.73 -32.53
CA LEU A 131 4.15 8.62 -32.07
C LEU A 131 3.01 8.18 -33.02
N LEU A 132 2.86 8.78 -34.21
CA LEU A 132 1.77 8.43 -35.15
C LEU A 132 2.21 7.59 -36.36
N GLY A 133 3.50 7.23 -36.46
CA GLY A 133 4.07 6.57 -37.63
C GLY A 133 3.84 5.05 -37.74
N HIS A 134 3.33 4.37 -36.71
CA HIS A 134 3.38 2.89 -36.63
C HIS A 134 2.04 2.18 -36.48
N VAL A 135 0.90 2.87 -36.59
CA VAL A 135 -0.41 2.22 -36.71
C VAL A 135 -0.83 2.25 -38.18
N PRO A 136 -0.97 1.08 -38.85
CA PRO A 136 -1.49 1.02 -40.21
C PRO A 136 -2.79 1.80 -40.33
N ALA A 137 -2.95 2.60 -41.39
CA ALA A 137 -4.07 3.52 -41.53
C ALA A 137 -5.44 2.84 -41.35
N SER A 138 -5.53 1.58 -41.78
CA SER A 138 -6.71 0.72 -41.66
C SER A 138 -7.11 0.35 -40.22
N LYS A 139 -6.19 0.41 -39.25
CA LYS A 139 -6.45 0.03 -37.84
C LYS A 139 -6.62 1.22 -36.90
N ARG A 140 -6.37 2.45 -37.36
CA ARG A 140 -6.42 3.66 -36.51
C ARG A 140 -7.80 3.94 -35.95
N ASN A 141 -8.88 3.70 -36.70
CA ASN A 141 -10.23 3.98 -36.24
C ASN A 141 -10.73 2.93 -35.22
N ALA A 142 -10.38 1.66 -35.41
CA ALA A 142 -10.68 0.59 -34.45
C ALA A 142 -9.93 0.80 -33.12
N TRP A 143 -8.65 1.16 -33.19
CA TRP A 143 -7.84 1.47 -32.01
C TRP A 143 -8.36 2.68 -31.23
N LYS A 144 -8.74 3.76 -31.92
CA LYS A 144 -9.40 4.92 -31.29
C LYS A 144 -10.72 4.54 -30.62
N ALA A 145 -11.53 3.70 -31.26
CA ALA A 145 -12.79 3.22 -30.69
C ALA A 145 -12.58 2.36 -29.44
N GLU A 146 -11.58 1.48 -29.43
CA GLU A 146 -11.26 0.64 -28.27
C GLU A 146 -10.73 1.45 -27.07
N ILE A 147 -9.86 2.42 -27.31
CA ILE A 147 -9.40 3.33 -26.25
C ILE A 147 -10.58 4.12 -25.67
N ASN A 148 -11.44 4.68 -26.52
CA ASN A 148 -12.61 5.42 -26.07
C ASN A 148 -13.61 4.54 -25.29
N ALA A 149 -13.79 3.28 -25.70
CA ALA A 149 -14.62 2.32 -24.99
C ALA A 149 -14.05 1.98 -23.60
N ARG A 150 -12.72 1.80 -23.49
CA ARG A 150 -12.05 1.56 -22.19
C ARG A 150 -12.07 2.78 -21.27
N ILE A 151 -11.96 3.99 -21.82
CA ILE A 151 -12.15 5.24 -21.07
C ILE A 151 -13.59 5.37 -20.58
N ALA A 152 -14.58 5.00 -21.40
CA ALA A 152 -15.99 5.02 -21.02
C ALA A 152 -16.33 4.00 -19.92
N GLN A 153 -15.74 2.79 -19.97
CA GLN A 153 -15.94 1.75 -18.95
C GLN A 153 -15.28 2.08 -17.60
N ARG A 154 -14.22 2.90 -17.58
CA ARG A 154 -13.54 3.33 -16.35
C ARG A 154 -14.13 4.58 -15.70
N GLY A 155 -15.29 5.05 -16.17
CA GLY A 155 -15.85 6.33 -15.76
C GLY A 155 -14.97 7.47 -16.26
N ALA A 156 -15.33 8.05 -17.40
CA ALA A 156 -14.61 9.15 -18.00
C ALA A 156 -14.47 10.32 -17.00
N PHE A 157 -13.28 10.48 -16.41
CA PHE A 157 -12.94 11.66 -15.64
C PHE A 157 -12.68 12.79 -16.64
N GLN A 158 -13.72 13.55 -16.95
CA GLN A 158 -13.58 14.81 -17.67
C GLN A 158 -12.79 15.76 -16.78
N VAL A 159 -11.50 15.97 -17.08
CA VAL A 159 -10.77 17.13 -16.56
C VAL A 159 -11.34 18.34 -17.27
N LYS A 160 -12.38 18.96 -16.70
CA LYS A 160 -12.63 20.36 -16.98
C LYS A 160 -11.45 21.11 -16.38
N GLU A 161 -10.54 21.56 -17.25
CA GLU A 161 -9.59 22.62 -16.92
C GLU A 161 -10.41 23.88 -16.60
N GLY A 162 -10.90 23.96 -15.36
CA GLY A 162 -11.39 25.19 -14.79
C GLY A 162 -10.20 26.11 -14.57
N ASN A 163 -10.25 27.29 -15.18
CA ASN A 163 -9.23 28.33 -15.08
C ASN A 163 -8.71 28.50 -13.64
N GLY A 164 -7.43 28.17 -13.42
CA GLY A 164 -6.60 28.79 -12.37
C GLY A 164 -6.33 28.01 -11.07
N GLY A 165 -6.96 26.86 -10.82
CA GLY A 165 -6.70 26.08 -9.60
C GLY A 165 -5.61 25.02 -9.80
N SER A 166 -4.42 25.22 -9.25
CA SER A 166 -3.43 24.15 -9.10
C SER A 166 -4.05 23.05 -8.24
N SER A 167 -4.07 21.82 -8.74
CA SER A 167 -4.60 20.67 -8.01
C SER A 167 -3.67 19.50 -8.18
N MET A 168 -3.64 18.60 -7.21
CA MET A 168 -2.68 17.50 -7.20
C MET A 168 -3.20 16.28 -6.45
N TRP A 169 -2.47 15.17 -6.50
CA TRP A 169 -2.82 13.95 -5.79
C TRP A 169 -1.85 13.69 -4.63
N GLY A 170 -2.40 13.28 -3.48
CA GLY A 170 -1.66 12.73 -2.36
C GLY A 170 -1.91 11.23 -2.27
N ILE A 171 -0.84 10.46 -2.04
CA ILE A 171 -0.88 9.02 -1.80
C ILE A 171 -0.60 8.76 -0.32
N PHE A 172 -1.47 7.98 0.30
CA PHE A 172 -1.40 7.57 1.69
C PHE A 172 -1.24 6.06 1.75
N LEU A 173 -0.32 5.58 2.58
CA LEU A 173 -0.07 4.15 2.77
C LEU A 173 -0.50 3.80 4.19
N VAL A 174 -1.46 2.90 4.31
CA VAL A 174 -2.01 2.43 5.57
C VAL A 174 -1.55 0.98 5.75
N ALA A 175 -1.06 0.63 6.94
CA ALA A 175 -0.81 -0.77 7.27
C ALA A 175 -2.15 -1.54 7.25
N ASP A 176 -2.20 -2.62 6.48
CA ASP A 176 -3.38 -3.47 6.35
C ASP A 176 -2.89 -4.92 6.18
N ASP A 177 -3.14 -5.75 7.20
CA ASP A 177 -2.69 -7.14 7.22
C ASP A 177 -3.35 -7.99 6.13
N ARG A 178 -4.48 -7.53 5.56
CA ARG A 178 -5.10 -8.15 4.38
C ARG A 178 -4.27 -7.95 3.10
N CYS A 179 -3.31 -7.03 3.13
CA CYS A 179 -2.36 -6.75 2.05
C CYS A 179 -1.01 -7.44 2.24
N LEU A 180 -0.86 -8.26 3.28
CA LEU A 180 0.24 -9.21 3.36
C LEU A 180 -0.01 -10.32 2.35
N PRO A 181 1.01 -10.79 1.61
CA PRO A 181 0.82 -11.96 0.77
C PRO A 181 0.41 -13.14 1.65
N PRO A 182 -0.39 -14.09 1.12
CA PRO A 182 -0.81 -15.28 1.87
C PRO A 182 0.38 -16.10 2.39
N ASP A 183 1.57 -15.89 1.81
CA ASP A 183 2.82 -16.51 2.19
C ASP A 183 3.58 -15.85 3.36
N TYR A 184 3.12 -14.68 3.82
CA TYR A 184 3.83 -13.91 4.85
C TYR A 184 3.30 -14.22 6.25
N ALA A 185 4.19 -14.54 7.19
CA ALA A 185 3.79 -14.60 8.59
C ALA A 185 3.52 -13.18 9.10
N ARG A 186 2.29 -12.97 9.58
CA ARG A 186 1.87 -11.74 10.23
C ARG A 186 2.60 -11.60 11.54
N LYS A 187 3.24 -10.46 11.78
CA LYS A 187 3.86 -10.18 13.08
C LYS A 187 2.73 -10.03 14.11
N GLY A 188 2.79 -10.80 15.19
CA GLY A 188 1.90 -10.60 16.30
C GLY A 188 2.16 -9.27 16.98
N GLY A 189 1.08 -8.56 17.31
CA GLY A 189 1.16 -7.41 18.19
C GLY A 189 1.56 -7.82 19.61
N PRO A 190 1.85 -6.83 20.48
CA PRO A 190 2.16 -7.09 21.88
C PRO A 190 1.11 -7.99 22.55
N GLY A 191 1.56 -9.10 23.12
CA GLY A 191 0.71 -10.07 23.81
C GLY A 191 -0.03 -11.06 22.92
N ALA A 192 0.22 -11.07 21.61
CA ALA A 192 -0.42 -12.01 20.71
C ALA A 192 -0.10 -13.47 21.07
N SER A 193 -1.13 -14.19 21.48
CA SER A 193 -1.08 -15.56 21.96
C SER A 193 -1.39 -16.58 20.87
N TRP A 194 -1.17 -17.86 21.15
CA TRP A 194 -1.49 -18.93 20.20
C TRP A 194 -2.98 -18.93 19.87
N MET A 195 -3.84 -18.77 20.89
CA MET A 195 -5.29 -18.70 20.69
C MET A 195 -5.70 -17.49 19.85
N SER A 196 -5.07 -16.33 20.04
CA SER A 196 -5.37 -15.14 19.24
C SER A 196 -5.03 -15.36 17.75
N ALA A 197 -3.93 -16.08 17.48
CA ALA A 197 -3.53 -16.45 16.12
C ALA A 197 -4.51 -17.45 15.49
N VAL A 198 -5.00 -18.42 16.27
CA VAL A 198 -6.05 -19.37 15.83
C VAL A 198 -7.32 -18.63 15.46
N VAL A 199 -7.85 -17.78 16.35
CA VAL A 199 -9.09 -17.01 16.13
C VAL A 199 -8.93 -16.11 14.90
N GLU A 200 -7.78 -15.45 14.75
CA GLU A 200 -7.49 -14.63 13.58
C GLU A 200 -7.60 -15.46 12.30
N CYS A 201 -6.92 -16.60 12.19
CA CYS A 201 -7.01 -17.43 10.99
C CYS A 201 -8.42 -17.97 10.74
N GLN A 202 -9.15 -18.36 11.79
CA GLN A 202 -10.53 -18.83 11.68
C GLN A 202 -11.48 -17.73 11.18
N ASN A 203 -11.28 -16.47 11.58
CA ASN A 203 -12.06 -15.33 11.07
C ASN A 203 -11.87 -15.12 9.56
N HIS A 204 -10.76 -15.59 8.99
CA HIS A 204 -10.50 -15.60 7.54
C HIS A 204 -10.94 -16.91 6.87
N GLY A 205 -11.61 -17.83 7.59
CA GLY A 205 -11.99 -19.15 7.07
C GLY A 205 -10.81 -20.10 6.85
N GLN A 206 -9.69 -19.83 7.51
CA GLN A 206 -8.42 -20.54 7.38
C GLN A 206 -8.02 -21.18 8.72
N ARG A 207 -6.89 -21.90 8.73
CA ARG A 207 -6.25 -22.42 9.95
C ARG A 207 -4.84 -21.89 10.09
N LEU A 208 -4.21 -22.08 11.26
CA LEU A 208 -2.76 -21.93 11.35
C LEU A 208 -2.07 -22.89 10.38
N CYS A 209 -1.04 -22.42 9.70
CA CYS A 209 -0.17 -23.26 8.89
C CYS A 209 0.53 -24.31 9.77
N LEU A 210 0.74 -25.49 9.21
CA LEU A 210 1.57 -26.54 9.78
C LEU A 210 3.05 -26.22 9.53
N ARG A 211 3.94 -26.77 10.34
CA ARG A 211 5.38 -26.70 10.13
C ARG A 211 5.77 -27.12 8.72
N GLU A 212 5.20 -28.19 8.20
CA GLU A 212 5.52 -28.69 6.85
C GLU A 212 5.13 -27.72 5.73
N GLU A 213 4.17 -26.82 5.97
CA GLU A 213 3.75 -25.77 5.03
C GLU A 213 4.56 -24.48 5.18
N LEU A 214 5.26 -24.32 6.31
CA LEU A 214 6.14 -23.19 6.59
C LEU A 214 7.60 -23.53 6.28
N CYS A 215 7.97 -24.80 6.35
CA CYS A 215 9.34 -25.29 6.29
C CYS A 215 9.50 -26.48 5.34
N THR A 216 9.69 -26.21 4.05
CA THR A 216 9.97 -27.27 3.07
C THR A 216 11.42 -27.74 3.18
N GLY A 217 11.62 -29.04 3.42
CA GLY A 217 12.97 -29.63 3.54
C GLY A 217 13.77 -29.08 4.73
N GLY A 218 13.09 -28.64 5.80
CA GLY A 218 13.71 -28.06 6.99
C GLY A 218 14.20 -26.63 6.81
N LYS A 219 13.76 -25.93 5.74
CA LYS A 219 14.09 -24.53 5.47
C LYS A 219 12.82 -23.69 5.42
N PRO A 220 12.79 -22.49 6.00
CA PRO A 220 11.60 -21.64 5.95
C PRO A 220 11.30 -21.17 4.52
N ASP A 221 10.09 -21.42 4.04
CA ASP A 221 9.67 -21.06 2.67
C ASP A 221 9.53 -19.54 2.50
N MET A 222 9.21 -18.87 3.59
CA MET A 222 9.09 -17.41 3.71
C MET A 222 10.41 -16.71 4.06
N GLY A 223 11.53 -17.45 4.06
CA GLY A 223 12.80 -16.97 4.58
C GLY A 223 12.80 -16.86 6.10
N THR A 224 13.93 -16.41 6.64
CA THR A 224 14.15 -16.32 8.08
C THR A 224 13.76 -14.95 8.63
N LEU A 225 13.22 -14.91 9.85
CA LEU A 225 12.87 -13.66 10.52
C LEU A 225 14.03 -13.16 11.40
N PRO A 226 14.26 -11.84 11.49
CA PRO A 226 15.35 -11.30 12.30
C PRO A 226 15.10 -11.53 13.79
N GLY A 227 16.13 -11.95 14.52
CA GLY A 227 16.05 -12.18 15.97
C GLY A 227 15.57 -13.58 16.35
N ASP A 228 14.90 -13.67 17.50
CA ASP A 228 14.38 -14.92 18.08
C ASP A 228 12.86 -14.89 18.00
N VAL A 229 12.32 -15.43 16.92
CA VAL A 229 10.91 -15.28 16.57
C VAL A 229 10.22 -16.64 16.64
N TRP A 230 9.12 -16.68 17.37
CA TRP A 230 8.24 -17.84 17.47
C TRP A 230 7.00 -17.64 16.61
N VAL A 231 6.71 -18.62 15.77
CA VAL A 231 5.56 -18.60 14.85
C VAL A 231 4.52 -19.61 15.33
N ALA A 232 3.29 -19.18 15.61
CA ALA A 232 2.23 -20.10 16.01
C ALA A 232 1.90 -21.05 14.84
N VAL A 233 1.80 -22.35 15.13
CA VAL A 233 1.54 -23.38 14.12
C VAL A 233 0.38 -24.29 14.50
N GLY A 234 -0.19 -24.93 13.49
CA GLY A 234 -1.31 -25.87 13.62
C GLY A 234 -0.89 -27.31 13.95
N ASP A 235 0.40 -27.61 14.12
CA ASP A 235 0.91 -28.96 14.42
C ASP A 235 0.38 -29.52 15.74
N GLY A 236 -0.03 -28.65 16.66
CA GLY A 236 -0.59 -29.01 17.96
C GLY A 236 -1.17 -27.79 18.68
N ALA A 237 -1.93 -28.05 19.74
CA ALA A 237 -2.40 -27.00 20.63
C ALA A 237 -1.18 -26.34 21.30
N GLU A 238 -1.14 -25.00 21.26
CA GLU A 238 -0.04 -24.19 21.81
C GLU A 238 1.33 -24.48 21.21
N GLU A 239 1.39 -25.00 19.99
CA GLU A 239 2.66 -25.28 19.34
C GLU A 239 3.23 -24.04 18.63
N TRP A 240 4.54 -23.85 18.77
CA TRP A 240 5.26 -22.71 18.23
C TRP A 240 6.51 -23.16 17.48
N LEU A 241 6.71 -22.65 16.28
CA LEU A 241 7.83 -22.96 15.41
C LEU A 241 8.89 -21.86 15.48
N SER A 242 10.16 -22.21 15.65
CA SER A 242 11.24 -21.24 15.62
C SER A 242 11.64 -20.92 14.18
N LEU A 243 11.42 -19.67 13.75
CA LEU A 243 11.85 -19.15 12.43
C LEU A 243 12.86 -17.99 12.54
N GLY A 244 13.37 -17.75 13.75
CA GLY A 244 14.32 -16.68 14.05
C GLY A 244 15.76 -16.99 13.65
N GLN A 245 16.49 -16.01 13.14
CA GLN A 245 17.91 -16.13 12.79
C GLN A 245 18.85 -16.30 13.99
N LYS A 246 18.42 -15.94 15.22
CA LYS A 246 19.29 -15.96 16.41
C LYS A 246 19.83 -17.35 16.74
N TRP A 247 19.07 -18.40 16.47
CA TRP A 247 19.40 -19.78 16.83
C TRP A 247 19.20 -20.72 15.63
N PRO A 248 20.18 -20.82 14.72
CA PRO A 248 20.04 -21.61 13.49
C PRO A 248 19.78 -23.11 13.73
N ASP A 249 20.22 -23.64 14.87
CA ASP A 249 19.99 -25.02 15.31
C ASP A 249 18.53 -25.32 15.68
N ARG A 250 17.74 -24.27 15.94
CA ARG A 250 16.30 -24.33 16.25
C ARG A 250 15.43 -24.09 15.02
N MET A 251 16.02 -23.66 13.91
CA MET A 251 15.28 -23.31 12.70
C MET A 251 14.37 -24.46 12.28
N CYS A 252 13.10 -24.14 12.02
CA CYS A 252 12.08 -25.11 11.64
C CYS A 252 11.85 -26.23 12.68
N ARG A 253 12.20 -25.99 13.95
CA ARG A 253 11.84 -26.87 15.07
C ARG A 253 10.76 -26.24 15.93
N THR A 254 9.86 -27.08 16.38
CA THR A 254 8.80 -26.72 17.32
C THR A 254 9.39 -26.46 18.70
N HIS A 255 8.70 -25.69 19.52
CA HIS A 255 9.10 -25.42 20.89
C HIS A 255 9.19 -26.73 21.69
N THR A 256 8.26 -27.66 21.45
CA THR A 256 8.31 -29.01 22.02
C THR A 256 9.59 -29.76 21.62
N GLU A 257 10.05 -29.67 20.36
CA GLU A 257 11.31 -30.31 19.94
C GLU A 257 12.56 -29.65 20.54
N VAL A 258 12.53 -28.32 20.75
CA VAL A 258 13.67 -27.57 21.29
C VAL A 258 13.77 -27.71 22.81
N ILE A 259 12.64 -27.66 23.52
CA ILE A 259 12.57 -27.53 24.98
C ILE A 259 11.96 -28.77 25.67
N GLY A 260 11.33 -29.67 24.91
CA GLY A 260 10.72 -30.91 25.42
C GLY A 260 9.27 -30.76 25.89
N LYS A 261 8.66 -29.58 25.76
CA LYS A 261 7.26 -29.32 26.10
C LYS A 261 6.70 -28.12 25.34
N THR A 262 5.38 -28.06 25.20
CA THR A 262 4.67 -26.87 24.76
C THR A 262 4.83 -25.76 25.81
N PRO A 263 4.94 -24.48 25.39
CA PRO A 263 4.92 -23.36 26.31
C PRO A 263 3.48 -23.02 26.71
N ASP A 264 3.29 -22.41 27.89
CA ASP A 264 1.97 -21.93 28.36
C ASP A 264 1.62 -20.57 27.71
N TRP A 265 1.67 -20.50 26.38
CA TRP A 265 1.47 -19.27 25.59
C TRP A 265 0.12 -19.22 24.87
N SER A 266 -0.85 -20.03 25.32
CA SER A 266 -2.23 -20.05 24.82
C SER A 266 -2.92 -18.70 24.84
N THR A 267 -2.87 -18.01 25.99
CA THR A 267 -3.63 -16.77 26.27
C THR A 267 -2.74 -15.55 26.45
N VAL A 268 -1.44 -15.76 26.63
CA VAL A 268 -0.44 -14.71 26.79
C VAL A 268 0.75 -15.07 25.90
N GLY A 269 0.99 -14.28 24.86
CA GLY A 269 2.01 -14.58 23.85
C GLY A 269 3.45 -14.62 24.37
N PRO A 270 4.38 -15.22 23.60
CA PRO A 270 5.82 -15.23 23.90
C PRO A 270 6.36 -13.83 24.22
N GLU A 271 5.92 -12.79 23.51
CA GLU A 271 6.43 -11.42 23.73
C GLU A 271 6.20 -10.91 25.16
N THR A 272 5.08 -11.25 25.78
CA THR A 272 4.77 -10.82 27.15
C THR A 272 5.55 -11.62 28.20
N VAL A 273 5.91 -12.87 27.88
CA VAL A 273 6.59 -13.77 28.84
C VAL A 273 8.11 -13.70 28.70
N THR A 274 8.62 -13.66 27.48
CA THR A 274 10.05 -13.76 27.16
C THR A 274 10.59 -12.56 26.40
N GLY A 275 9.74 -11.61 25.97
CA GLY A 275 10.14 -10.51 25.09
C GLY A 275 10.43 -10.93 23.65
N GLN A 276 10.14 -12.19 23.29
CA GLN A 276 10.38 -12.70 21.94
C GLN A 276 9.22 -12.31 21.02
N PRO A 277 9.51 -11.67 19.87
CA PRO A 277 8.48 -11.37 18.88
C PRO A 277 7.78 -12.63 18.40
N THR A 278 6.52 -12.46 18.04
CA THR A 278 5.64 -13.54 17.62
C THR A 278 5.19 -13.33 16.18
N ALA A 279 4.83 -14.40 15.49
CA ALA A 279 4.17 -14.32 14.21
C ALA A 279 3.20 -15.49 14.02
N TRP A 280 2.39 -15.44 12.97
CA TRP A 280 1.62 -16.61 12.49
C TRP A 280 1.31 -16.46 11.02
N ARG A 281 1.02 -17.56 10.37
CA ARG A 281 0.52 -17.58 9.00
C ARG A 281 -0.74 -18.43 8.95
N CYS A 282 -1.70 -17.97 8.16
CA CYS A 282 -2.93 -18.70 7.91
C CYS A 282 -2.81 -19.47 6.60
N CYS A 283 -3.16 -20.75 6.62
CA CYS A 283 -3.15 -21.64 5.48
C CYS A 283 -4.55 -22.17 5.21
N ASP A 284 -4.82 -22.47 3.93
CA ASP A 284 -6.09 -23.01 3.50
C ASP A 284 -6.36 -24.38 4.11
N CYS A 285 -7.62 -24.63 4.39
CA CYS A 285 -8.12 -25.91 4.86
C CYS A 285 -8.29 -26.90 3.70
N SER A 286 -7.19 -27.33 3.09
CA SER A 286 -7.16 -28.20 1.90
C SER A 286 -7.83 -29.59 2.08
N SER A 287 -8.22 -29.97 3.30
CA SER A 287 -8.90 -31.25 3.59
C SER A 287 -10.03 -31.17 4.64
N GLY A 288 -10.72 -30.03 4.72
CA GLY A 288 -11.92 -29.91 5.56
C GLY A 288 -11.59 -29.62 7.01
N CYS A 289 -11.37 -28.34 7.33
CA CYS A 289 -11.45 -27.90 8.70
C CYS A 289 -12.90 -28.03 9.16
N ASN A 290 -13.18 -29.00 10.03
CA ASN A 290 -14.26 -28.83 10.99
C ASN A 290 -13.82 -27.71 11.94
N VAL A 291 -13.96 -26.46 11.50
CA VAL A 291 -13.91 -25.29 12.38
C VAL A 291 -15.19 -25.37 13.19
N ARG A 292 -15.20 -26.22 14.23
CA ARG A 292 -16.26 -26.11 15.24
C ARG A 292 -15.88 -24.94 16.15
N PRO A 293 -16.82 -24.01 16.38
CA PRO A 293 -16.62 -22.88 17.27
C PRO A 293 -16.28 -23.33 18.70
#